data_AF-A0A0N8P0K0-F1
#
_entry.id   AF-A0A0N8P0K0-F1
#
_cell.length_a   1.000
_cell.length_b   1.000
_cell.length_c   1.000
_cell.angle_alpha   90.00
_cell.angle_beta   90.00
_cell.angle_gamma   90.00
#
_symmetry.space_group_name_H-M   'P 1'
#
loop_
_entity.id
_entity.type
_entity.pdbx_description
1 polymer ?
#
loop_
_entity_poly.entity_id
_entity_poly.type
_entity_poly.pdbx_seq_one_letter_code
_entity_poly.pdbx_strand_id
1 'polypeptide(L)'
;MKRLVKKYKRSASQIVLRYLVDYGVIPIPKAANPLHIKENLNIFDFKLEEADSRALRGIKPKKRIVKYEMVKDHPFYPFERDVDEDDQPDIKSIVEPEITNPQPEDEEEKEEDTNMNDE
;
A
#
# COMPACT_ATOMS: atom_id res chain seq x y z
N MET A 1 -5.91 19.14 3.43
CA MET A 1 -4.63 18.83 2.73
C MET A 1 -3.61 19.98 2.77
N LYS A 2 -3.86 21.18 2.21
CA LYS A 2 -2.88 22.29 2.17
C LYS A 2 -2.20 22.61 3.51
N ARG A 3 -2.98 22.59 4.62
CA ARG A 3 -2.45 22.75 6.00
C ARG A 3 -1.38 21.71 6.35
N LEU A 4 -1.62 20.43 6.04
CA LEU A 4 -0.71 19.33 6.36
C LEU A 4 0.58 19.42 5.55
N VAL A 5 0.47 19.73 4.25
CA VAL A 5 1.63 19.95 3.37
C VAL A 5 2.56 21.02 3.97
N LYS A 6 1.99 22.14 4.45
CA LYS A 6 2.76 23.20 5.11
C LYS A 6 3.35 22.76 6.46
N LYS A 7 2.57 22.02 7.28
CA LYS A 7 3.00 21.56 8.61
C LYS A 7 4.18 20.59 8.53
N TYR A 8 4.07 19.56 7.70
CA TYR A 8 5.07 18.49 7.62
C TYR A 8 6.19 18.79 6.63
N LYS A 9 6.04 19.82 5.78
CA LYS A 9 6.98 20.11 4.67
C LYS A 9 7.23 18.87 3.81
N ARG A 10 6.13 18.19 3.49
CA ARG A 10 6.05 16.98 2.68
C ARG A 10 4.96 17.17 1.63
N SER A 11 5.06 16.48 0.50
CA SER A 11 4.03 16.57 -0.53
C SER A 11 2.72 15.92 -0.07
N ALA A 12 1.63 16.23 -0.78
CA ALA A 12 0.36 15.58 -0.52
C ALA A 12 0.45 14.06 -0.70
N SER A 13 1.22 13.60 -1.69
CA SER A 13 1.46 12.18 -1.97
C SER A 13 2.10 11.50 -0.76
N GLN A 14 3.20 12.06 -0.23
CA GLN A 14 3.90 11.52 0.93
C GLN A 14 3.00 11.45 2.17
N ILE A 15 2.20 12.50 2.42
CA ILE A 15 1.29 12.54 3.57
C ILE A 15 0.21 11.45 3.46
N VAL A 16 -0.38 11.25 2.27
CA VAL A 16 -1.39 10.21 2.06
C VAL A 16 -0.77 8.82 2.19
N LEU A 17 0.40 8.59 1.60
CA LEU A 17 1.10 7.30 1.69
C LEU A 17 1.47 6.97 3.14
N ARG A 18 2.01 7.93 3.89
CA ARG A 18 2.30 7.77 5.32
C ARG A 18 1.04 7.42 6.11
N TYR A 19 -0.05 8.12 5.86
CA TYR A 19 -1.34 7.87 6.51
C TYR A 19 -1.84 6.44 6.25
N LEU A 20 -1.77 5.95 5.01
CA LEU A 20 -2.20 4.60 4.67
C LEU A 20 -1.39 3.55 5.43
N VAL A 21 -0.07 3.71 5.49
CA VAL A 21 0.82 2.83 6.26
C VAL A 21 0.47 2.86 7.75
N ASP A 22 0.29 4.04 8.34
CA ASP A 22 -0.11 4.19 9.75
C ASP A 22 -1.51 3.60 10.04
N TYR A 23 -2.36 3.50 9.03
CA TYR A 23 -3.68 2.90 9.11
C TYR A 23 -3.66 1.37 8.96
N GLY A 24 -2.52 0.77 8.63
CA GLY A 24 -2.39 -0.67 8.38
C GLY A 24 -2.67 -1.07 6.93
N VAL A 25 -2.68 -0.11 5.99
CA VAL A 25 -2.84 -0.36 4.55
C VAL A 25 -1.49 -0.27 3.87
N ILE A 26 -1.18 -1.24 3.01
CA ILE A 26 0.01 -1.22 2.16
C ILE A 26 -0.31 -0.49 0.85
N PRO A 27 0.14 0.76 0.65
CA PRO A 27 -0.09 1.46 -0.61
C PRO A 27 0.84 0.97 -1.72
N ILE A 28 0.32 0.90 -2.96
CA ILE A 28 1.09 0.50 -4.15
C ILE A 28 1.11 1.68 -5.16
N PRO A 29 1.86 2.76 -4.89
CA PRO A 29 1.86 3.93 -5.77
C PRO A 29 2.60 3.63 -7.09
N LYS A 30 1.91 3.85 -8.21
CA LYS A 30 2.56 3.84 -9.54
C LYS A 30 3.37 5.13 -9.74
N ALA A 31 4.64 5.00 -10.12
CA ALA A 31 5.47 6.11 -10.58
C ALA A 31 6.45 5.64 -11.67
N ALA A 32 6.65 6.45 -12.70
CA ALA A 32 7.68 6.22 -13.73
C ALA A 32 8.83 7.24 -13.66
N ASN A 33 8.60 8.39 -13.02
CA ASN A 33 9.61 9.41 -12.81
C ASN A 33 10.48 9.02 -11.60
N PRO A 34 11.82 8.93 -11.74
CA PRO A 34 12.74 8.61 -10.64
C PRO A 34 12.57 9.51 -9.41
N LEU A 35 12.24 10.80 -9.60
CA LEU A 35 12.00 11.73 -8.50
C LEU A 35 10.77 11.33 -7.69
N HIS A 36 9.68 10.94 -8.35
CA HIS A 36 8.46 10.48 -7.67
C HIS A 36 8.64 9.12 -7.02
N ILE A 37 9.43 8.23 -7.61
CA ILE A 37 9.79 6.95 -6.98
C ILE A 37 10.51 7.23 -5.64
N LYS A 38 11.54 8.07 -5.67
CA LYS A 38 12.29 8.45 -4.48
C LYS A 38 11.40 9.16 -3.45
N GLU A 39 10.55 10.07 -3.90
CA GLU A 39 9.61 10.81 -3.05
C GLU A 39 8.61 9.88 -2.33
N ASN A 40 8.02 8.93 -3.07
CA ASN A 40 7.05 7.97 -2.52
C ASN A 40 7.67 6.98 -1.53
N LEU A 41 8.97 6.69 -1.66
CA LEU A 41 9.72 5.86 -0.70
C LEU A 41 10.10 6.63 0.57
N ASN A 42 10.30 7.95 0.47
CA ASN A 42 10.64 8.82 1.58
C ASN A 42 9.41 9.19 2.42
N ILE A 43 8.77 8.19 3.02
CA ILE A 43 7.59 8.35 3.89
C ILE A 43 7.83 7.85 5.32
N PHE A 44 8.98 7.25 5.59
CA PHE A 44 9.32 6.66 6.88
C PHE A 44 10.17 7.57 7.78
N ASP A 45 10.61 8.71 7.25
CA ASP A 45 11.43 9.71 7.95
C ASP A 45 10.60 10.73 8.75
N PHE A 46 9.27 10.62 8.73
CA PHE A 46 8.35 11.42 9.52
C PHE A 46 7.15 10.61 9.99
N LYS A 47 6.43 11.15 10.97
CA LYS A 47 5.21 10.55 11.52
C LYS A 47 4.10 11.60 11.59
N LEU A 48 2.88 11.19 11.28
CA LEU A 48 1.71 12.03 11.45
C LEU A 48 1.27 12.00 12.91
N GLU A 49 0.95 13.17 13.46
CA GLU A 49 0.28 13.26 14.75
C GLU A 49 -1.11 12.61 14.70
N GLU A 50 -1.54 12.03 15.81
CA GLU A 50 -2.82 11.31 15.88
C GLU A 50 -4.01 12.18 15.48
N ALA A 51 -4.00 13.47 15.86
CA ALA A 51 -5.03 14.42 15.49
C ALA A 51 -5.10 14.65 13.96
N ASP A 52 -3.95 14.69 13.28
CA ASP A 52 -3.90 14.85 11.82
C ASP A 52 -4.31 13.56 11.10
N SER A 53 -3.90 12.40 11.60
CA SER A 53 -4.36 11.10 11.09
C SER A 53 -5.87 10.91 11.26
N ARG A 54 -6.44 11.34 12.40
CA ARG A 54 -7.89 11.34 12.63
C ARG A 54 -8.61 12.31 11.68
N ALA A 55 -8.03 13.48 11.42
CA ALA A 55 -8.58 14.43 10.45
C ALA A 55 -8.55 13.88 9.02
N LEU A 56 -7.52 13.12 8.64
CA LEU A 56 -7.46 12.42 7.35
C LEU A 56 -8.50 11.31 7.25
N ARG A 57 -8.71 10.54 8.32
CA ARG A 57 -9.75 9.51 8.39
C ARG A 57 -11.16 10.06 8.21
N GLY A 58 -11.43 11.26 8.72
CA GLY A 58 -12.72 11.93 8.55
C GLY A 58 -13.01 12.42 7.12
N ILE A 59 -12.08 12.26 6.17
CA ILE A 59 -12.30 12.64 4.77
C ILE A 59 -13.11 11.55 4.08
N LYS A 60 -14.39 11.83 3.83
CA LYS A 60 -15.28 10.92 3.11
C LYS A 60 -14.92 10.83 1.62
N PRO A 61 -14.68 9.64 1.06
CA PRO A 61 -14.49 9.47 -0.37
C PRO A 61 -15.81 9.80 -1.10
N LYS A 62 -15.77 10.74 -2.05
CA LYS A 62 -16.98 11.13 -2.80
C LYS A 62 -17.52 10.05 -3.72
N LYS A 63 -16.61 9.24 -4.29
CA LYS A 63 -16.91 8.14 -5.21
C LYS A 63 -15.67 7.27 -5.41
N ARG A 64 -15.89 5.99 -5.73
CA ARG A 64 -14.84 5.12 -6.29
C ARG A 64 -14.44 5.62 -7.68
N ILE A 65 -13.14 5.79 -7.91
CA ILE A 65 -12.61 6.29 -9.20
C ILE A 65 -12.69 5.20 -10.28
N VAL A 66 -12.36 3.96 -9.92
CA VAL A 66 -12.34 2.82 -10.84
C VAL A 66 -13.49 1.88 -10.50
N LYS A 67 -14.59 1.98 -11.25
CA LYS A 67 -15.78 1.12 -11.09
C LYS A 67 -15.87 -0.02 -12.12
N TYR A 68 -15.12 0.03 -13.24
CA TYR A 68 -15.27 -0.95 -14.33
C TYR A 68 -16.71 -1.07 -14.86
N GLU A 69 -17.36 0.07 -15.15
CA GLU A 69 -18.78 0.12 -15.55
C GLU A 69 -19.12 -0.74 -16.78
N MET A 70 -18.14 -0.99 -17.66
CA MET A 70 -18.30 -1.84 -18.85
C MET A 70 -18.66 -3.31 -18.55
N VAL A 71 -18.44 -3.79 -17.32
CA VAL A 71 -18.77 -5.15 -16.88
C VAL A 71 -19.80 -5.15 -15.75
N LYS A 72 -20.60 -4.08 -15.63
CA LYS A 72 -21.59 -3.93 -14.56
C LYS A 72 -22.65 -5.04 -14.54
N ASP A 73 -22.98 -5.59 -15.71
CA ASP A 73 -23.99 -6.64 -15.84
C ASP A 73 -23.46 -8.04 -15.49
N HIS A 74 -22.19 -8.16 -15.08
CA HIS A 74 -21.61 -9.43 -14.69
C HIS A 74 -22.20 -9.91 -13.34
N PRO A 75 -22.59 -11.20 -13.20
CA PRO A 75 -23.20 -11.72 -11.97
C PRO A 75 -22.38 -11.54 -10.68
N PHE A 76 -21.07 -11.30 -10.82
CA PHE A 76 -20.14 -11.08 -9.71
C PHE A 76 -19.56 -9.66 -9.68
N TYR A 77 -20.26 -8.67 -10.25
CA TYR A 77 -19.78 -7.29 -10.25
C TYR A 77 -19.70 -6.76 -8.80
N PRO A 78 -18.51 -6.37 -8.30
CA PRO A 78 -18.30 -6.19 -6.86
C PRO A 78 -18.68 -4.80 -6.33
N PHE A 79 -19.19 -3.90 -7.19
CA PHE A 79 -19.39 -2.48 -6.85
C PHE A 79 -20.85 -2.02 -7.01
N GLU A 80 -21.82 -2.94 -6.90
CA GLU A 80 -23.27 -2.61 -6.97
C GLU A 80 -23.74 -1.79 -5.78
N ARG A 81 -23.18 -2.06 -4.60
CA ARG A 81 -23.37 -1.24 -3.41
C ARG A 81 -22.34 -0.12 -3.49
N ASP A 82 -22.76 1.13 -3.63
CA ASP A 82 -21.96 2.21 -3.07
C ASP A 82 -21.95 1.88 -1.57
N VAL A 83 -20.84 1.33 -1.07
CA VAL A 83 -20.71 0.87 0.31
C VAL A 83 -21.08 2.04 1.20
N ASP A 84 -22.28 2.00 1.78
CA ASP A 84 -22.64 2.89 2.88
C ASP A 84 -21.60 2.65 3.97
N GLU A 85 -21.09 3.74 4.55
CA GLU A 85 -19.88 3.79 5.38
C GLU A 85 -19.87 2.80 6.56
N ASP A 86 -21.03 2.28 6.96
CA ASP A 86 -21.23 1.41 8.11
C ASP A 86 -20.83 -0.05 7.87
N ASP A 87 -20.73 -0.49 6.61
CA ASP A 87 -20.46 -1.91 6.27
C ASP A 87 -19.00 -2.22 5.92
N GLN A 88 -18.12 -1.20 5.87
CA GLN A 88 -16.70 -1.45 5.58
C GLN A 88 -16.00 -1.90 6.87
N PRO A 89 -15.49 -3.15 6.95
CA PRO A 89 -14.86 -3.64 8.16
C PRO A 89 -13.68 -2.76 8.52
N ASP A 90 -13.51 -2.46 9.82
CA ASP A 90 -12.29 -1.80 10.30
C ASP A 90 -11.11 -2.66 9.82
N ILE A 91 -10.13 -2.04 9.15
CA ILE A 91 -8.98 -2.79 8.61
C ILE A 91 -8.25 -3.50 9.75
N LYS A 92 -8.28 -2.96 10.97
CA LYS A 92 -7.74 -3.59 12.16
C LYS A 92 -8.51 -4.83 12.64
N SER A 93 -9.73 -5.04 12.13
CA SER A 93 -10.55 -6.22 12.39
C SER A 93 -10.35 -7.33 11.36
N ILE A 94 -9.65 -7.03 10.24
CA ILE A 94 -9.26 -8.03 9.25
C ILE A 94 -8.10 -8.83 9.84
N VAL A 95 -8.32 -10.12 10.06
CA VAL A 95 -7.29 -11.05 10.55
C VAL A 95 -6.16 -11.08 9.52
N GLU A 96 -4.94 -10.78 9.95
CA GLU A 96 -3.75 -10.95 9.11
C GLU A 96 -3.67 -12.42 8.70
N PRO A 97 -3.54 -12.75 7.39
CA PRO A 97 -3.31 -14.13 7.00
C PRO A 97 -1.99 -14.60 7.62
N GLU A 98 -1.96 -15.82 8.18
CA GLU A 98 -0.71 -16.45 8.61
C GLU A 98 0.19 -16.63 7.39
N ILE A 99 1.16 -15.73 7.23
CA ILE A 99 2.23 -15.89 6.24
C ILE A 99 3.23 -16.85 6.85
N THR A 100 3.05 -18.15 6.63
CA THR A 100 4.10 -19.14 6.94
C THR A 100 5.23 -18.92 5.95
N ASN A 101 6.32 -18.28 6.41
CA ASN A 101 7.54 -18.22 5.63
C ASN A 101 8.03 -19.67 5.42
N PRO A 102 8.31 -20.11 4.17
CA PRO A 102 8.92 -21.41 3.96
C PRO A 102 10.24 -21.46 4.76
N GLN A 103 10.44 -22.55 5.50
CA GLN A 103 11.66 -22.77 6.28
C GLN A 103 12.88 -22.76 5.34
N PRO A 104 14.03 -22.24 5.78
CA PRO A 104 15.26 -22.24 4.99
C PRO A 104 15.86 -23.65 5.03
N GLU A 105 15.34 -24.56 4.23
CA GLU A 105 15.95 -25.86 3.96
C GLU A 105 15.96 -26.03 2.44
N ASP A 106 17.19 -26.05 1.88
CA ASP A 106 17.61 -26.42 0.51
C ASP A 106 18.62 -25.43 -0.12
N GLU A 107 19.52 -24.84 0.68
CA GLU A 107 20.85 -24.41 0.19
C GLU A 107 21.87 -25.49 0.57
N GLU A 108 21.66 -26.74 0.12
CA GLU A 108 22.72 -27.74 0.14
C GLU A 108 23.64 -27.51 -1.08
N GLU A 109 24.83 -27.02 -0.73
CA GLU A 109 26.10 -27.07 -1.45
C GLU A 109 26.14 -28.07 -2.62
N LYS A 110 26.33 -27.54 -3.82
CA LYS A 110 27.12 -28.21 -4.87
C LYS A 110 28.19 -27.26 -5.39
N GLU A 111 29.19 -27.02 -4.55
CA GLU A 111 30.55 -26.87 -5.05
C GLU A 111 31.02 -28.27 -5.49
N GLU A 112 30.73 -28.65 -6.74
CA GLU A 112 31.41 -29.76 -7.38
C GLU A 112 32.32 -29.20 -8.49
N ASP A 113 33.60 -29.35 -8.21
CA ASP A 113 34.76 -29.18 -9.08
C ASP A 113 34.53 -29.56 -10.54
N THR A 114 34.82 -28.64 -11.45
CA THR A 114 35.47 -29.00 -12.71
C THR A 114 36.66 -28.07 -12.95
N ASN A 115 37.77 -28.42 -12.32
CA ASN A 115 39.10 -28.01 -12.74
C ASN A 115 39.61 -29.03 -13.80
N MET A 116 40.27 -28.50 -14.82
CA MET A 116 41.14 -29.18 -15.81
C MET A 116 40.47 -30.01 -16.93
N ASN A 117 40.53 -29.49 -18.16
CA ASN A 117 41.70 -29.74 -19.02
C ASN A 117 41.68 -28.82 -20.26
N ASP A 118 42.74 -28.02 -20.37
CA ASP A 118 43.32 -27.58 -21.63
C ASP A 118 43.81 -28.81 -22.42
N GLU A 119 43.36 -28.94 -23.68
CA GLU A 119 44.10 -29.48 -24.83
C GLU A 119 43.41 -29.08 -26.14
#